data_AF-A0A5B7AZM4-F1
#
_entry.id   AF-A0A5B7AZM4-F1
#
_cell.length_a   1.000
_cell.length_b   1.000
_cell.length_c   1.000
_cell.angle_alpha   90.00
_cell.angle_beta   90.00
_cell.angle_gamma   90.00
#
_symmetry.space_group_name_H-M   'P 1'
#
loop_
_entity.id
_entity.type
_entity.pdbx_description
1 polymer ?
#
loop_
_entity_poly.entity_id
_entity_poly.type
_entity_poly.pdbx_seq_one_letter_code
_entity_poly.pdbx_strand_id
1 'polypeptide(L)'
;LSILPRSGGALGFTYTPPTNEDRYLLFVDELRGRLVTFLGGRAAEEVVYSGRVSTGALDDIQRATDIAYKAVAEYGLNHTIGPVSLATLSGGGIHESSGSIPWGRDQGHLVNLVQREVIALLQSALDAKKKRK
;
A
#
# COMPACT_ATOMS: atom_id res chain seq x y z
N LEU A 1 19.47 -9.79 -7.99
CA LEU A 1 19.93 -8.94 -6.88
C LEU A 1 21.22 -8.24 -7.32
N SER A 2 21.23 -6.91 -7.40
CA SER A 2 22.43 -6.12 -7.66
C SER A 2 22.77 -5.29 -6.43
N ILE A 3 24.04 -5.33 -6.01
CA ILE A 3 24.58 -4.74 -4.77
C ILE A 3 25.56 -3.61 -5.14
N LEU A 4 25.20 -2.80 -6.15
CA LEU A 4 26.04 -1.70 -6.59
C LEU A 4 25.61 -0.40 -5.89
N PRO A 5 26.48 0.23 -5.09
CA PRO A 5 26.17 1.51 -4.45
C PRO A 5 26.08 2.60 -5.51
N ARG A 6 24.91 3.24 -5.63
CA ARG A 6 24.82 4.57 -6.25
C ARG A 6 24.87 5.60 -5.13
N SER A 7 25.58 6.69 -5.37
CA SER A 7 25.65 7.86 -4.48
C SER A 7 24.23 8.34 -4.14
N GLY A 8 23.73 7.94 -2.97
CA GLY A 8 22.35 8.22 -2.54
C GLY A 8 21.65 7.03 -1.89
N GLY A 9 22.15 6.55 -0.74
CA GLY A 9 21.34 5.92 0.32
C GLY A 9 20.70 4.54 0.10
N ALA A 10 20.60 3.99 -1.11
CA ALA A 10 19.98 2.68 -1.34
C ALA A 10 20.99 1.66 -1.91
N LEU A 11 21.31 0.62 -1.14
CA LEU A 11 22.31 -0.42 -1.45
C LEU A 11 21.74 -1.69 -2.10
N GLY A 12 20.42 -1.80 -2.25
CA GLY A 12 19.77 -2.95 -2.87
C GLY A 12 18.53 -2.53 -3.64
N PHE A 13 18.39 -3.02 -4.87
CA PHE A 13 17.19 -2.87 -5.68
C PHE A 13 16.76 -4.23 -6.21
N THR A 14 15.47 -4.56 -6.03
CA THR A 14 14.85 -5.73 -6.67
C THR A 14 14.21 -5.27 -7.97
N TYR A 15 14.87 -5.53 -9.09
CA TYR A 15 14.28 -5.33 -10.41
C TYR A 15 13.26 -6.44 -10.66
N THR A 16 11.98 -6.07 -10.81
CA THR A 16 10.94 -6.96 -11.33
C THR A 16 10.69 -6.53 -12.77
N PRO A 17 11.05 -7.35 -13.79
CA PRO A 17 10.82 -6.99 -15.18
C PRO A 17 9.31 -6.85 -15.44
N PRO A 18 8.86 -5.87 -16.24
CA PRO A 18 7.49 -5.84 -16.71
C PRO A 18 7.30 -7.00 -17.70
N THR A 19 6.58 -8.04 -17.29
CA THR A 19 6.11 -9.05 -18.23
C THR A 19 5.05 -8.39 -19.11
N ASN A 20 5.28 -8.44 -20.42
CA ASN A 20 4.46 -7.79 -21.42
C ASN A 20 3.01 -8.32 -21.38
N GLU A 21 2.05 -7.42 -21.62
CA GLU A 21 0.67 -7.72 -22.04
C GLU A 21 -0.23 -8.41 -21.01
N ASP A 22 -0.73 -7.65 -20.03
CA ASP A 22 -2.14 -7.59 -19.66
C ASP A 22 -2.28 -6.72 -18.41
N ARG A 23 -3.40 -6.02 -18.25
CA ARG A 23 -3.74 -5.39 -16.97
C ARG A 23 -3.90 -6.52 -15.96
N TYR A 24 -2.83 -6.84 -15.22
CA TYR A 24 -2.84 -7.90 -14.22
C TYR A 24 -3.99 -7.66 -13.25
N LEU A 25 -5.00 -8.52 -13.33
CA LEU A 25 -5.94 -8.73 -12.25
C LEU A 25 -5.10 -9.20 -11.06
N LEU A 26 -4.91 -8.32 -10.08
CA LEU A 26 -4.17 -8.65 -8.86
C LEU A 26 -5.16 -9.07 -7.79
N PHE A 27 -4.97 -10.28 -7.27
CA PHE A 27 -5.72 -10.73 -6.12
C PHE A 27 -5.22 -10.04 -4.84
N VAL A 28 -6.10 -9.95 -3.84
CA VAL A 28 -5.78 -9.32 -2.55
C VAL A 28 -4.56 -9.98 -1.88
N ASP A 29 -4.40 -11.29 -2.03
CA ASP A 29 -3.27 -12.04 -1.46
C ASP A 29 -1.95 -11.71 -2.14
N GLU A 30 -1.97 -11.44 -3.45
CA GLU A 30 -0.77 -11.03 -4.20
C GLU A 30 -0.33 -9.63 -3.81
N LEU A 31 -1.28 -8.70 -3.64
CA LEU A 31 -1.00 -7.36 -3.11
C LEU A 31 -0.41 -7.45 -1.70
N ARG A 32 -1.00 -8.28 -0.82
CA ARG A 32 -0.45 -8.54 0.52
C ARG A 32 0.97 -9.12 0.44
N GLY A 33 1.22 -10.07 -0.46
CA GLY A 33 2.55 -10.64 -0.70
C GLY A 33 3.58 -9.60 -1.15
N ARG A 34 3.19 -8.65 -2.01
CA ARG A 34 4.03 -7.53 -2.43
C ARG A 34 4.35 -6.60 -1.26
N LEU A 35 3.35 -6.21 -0.46
CA LEU A 35 3.56 -5.39 0.74
C LEU A 35 4.53 -6.05 1.73
N VAL A 36 4.37 -7.36 1.96
CA VAL A 36 5.27 -8.18 2.79
C VAL A 36 6.71 -8.16 2.23
N THR A 37 6.87 -8.12 0.91
CA THR A 37 8.19 -8.05 0.26
C THR A 37 8.84 -6.69 0.47
N PHE A 38 8.13 -5.59 0.16
CA PHE A 38 8.63 -4.23 0.35
C PHE A 38 9.01 -3.94 1.81
N LEU A 39 8.15 -4.31 2.76
CA LEU A 39 8.40 -4.07 4.18
C LEU A 39 9.41 -5.06 4.79
N GLY A 40 9.90 -6.02 4.02
CA GLY A 40 10.86 -7.03 4.46
C GLY A 40 12.20 -6.44 4.87
N GLY A 41 12.72 -5.46 4.13
CA GLY A 41 13.97 -4.77 4.48
C GLY A 41 13.87 -4.07 5.83
N ARG A 42 12.80 -3.29 6.02
CA ARG A 42 12.51 -2.61 7.28
C ARG A 42 12.35 -3.58 8.45
N ALA A 43 11.61 -4.66 8.28
CA ALA A 43 11.43 -5.67 9.32
C ALA A 43 12.75 -6.39 9.65
N ALA A 44 13.60 -6.65 8.65
CA ALA A 44 14.89 -7.27 8.85
C ALA A 44 15.85 -6.38 9.64
N GLU A 45 15.88 -5.07 9.33
CA GLU A 45 16.68 -4.10 10.09
C GLU A 45 16.29 -4.09 11.56
N GLU A 46 14.99 -4.01 11.85
CA GLU A 46 14.49 -3.97 13.23
C GLU A 46 14.90 -5.22 14.02
N VAL A 47 14.88 -6.40 13.38
CA VAL A 47 15.30 -7.66 14.02
C VAL A 47 16.82 -7.76 14.18
N VAL A 48 17.59 -7.41 13.15
CA VAL A 48 19.06 -7.59 13.15
C VAL A 48 19.77 -6.52 13.97
N TYR A 49 19.25 -5.30 14.00
CA TYR A 49 19.86 -4.17 14.69
C TYR A 49 19.16 -3.82 16.02
N SER A 50 18.58 -4.81 16.70
CA SER A 50 18.00 -4.68 18.04
C SER A 50 17.00 -3.52 18.17
N GLY A 51 16.04 -3.44 17.25
CA GLY A 51 15.01 -2.40 17.21
C GLY A 51 15.44 -1.11 16.52
N ARG A 52 16.70 -0.99 16.09
CA ARG A 52 17.16 0.16 15.29
C ARG A 52 16.75 -0.01 13.84
N VAL A 53 16.56 1.12 13.19
CA VAL A 53 16.04 1.20 11.83
C VAL A 53 16.76 2.32 11.08
N SER A 54 16.92 2.17 9.76
CA SER A 54 17.59 3.16 8.94
C SER A 54 16.64 3.85 7.95
N THR A 55 17.19 4.79 7.18
CA THR A 55 16.52 5.43 6.05
C THR A 55 16.60 4.59 4.76
N GLY A 56 17.32 3.46 4.77
CA GLY A 56 17.55 2.62 3.59
C GLY A 56 16.30 1.99 3.00
N ALA A 57 15.22 1.84 3.77
CA ALA A 57 13.94 1.30 3.32
C ALA A 57 12.95 2.37 2.82
N LEU A 58 13.38 3.62 2.60
CA LEU A 58 12.49 4.73 2.24
C LEU A 58 11.67 4.47 0.96
N ASP A 59 12.32 4.05 -0.12
CA ASP A 59 11.66 3.77 -1.41
C ASP A 59 10.63 2.63 -1.29
N ASP A 60 10.99 1.56 -0.55
CA ASP A 60 10.08 0.45 -0.29
C ASP A 60 8.86 0.88 0.54
N ILE A 61 9.04 1.72 1.55
CA ILE A 61 7.95 2.26 2.37
C ILE A 61 7.01 3.12 1.50
N GLN A 62 7.55 3.97 0.63
CA GLN A 62 6.76 4.82 -0.26
C GLN A 62 5.91 3.96 -1.22
N ARG A 63 6.51 2.96 -1.86
CA ARG A 63 5.81 2.04 -2.76
C ARG A 63 4.76 1.20 -2.03
N ALA A 64 5.09 0.69 -0.85
CA ALA A 64 4.14 -0.06 -0.03
C ALA A 64 2.95 0.81 0.36
N THR A 65 3.19 2.08 0.73
CA THR A 65 2.14 3.02 1.11
C THR A 65 1.22 3.33 -0.08
N ASP A 66 1.77 3.60 -1.27
CA ASP A 66 0.99 3.83 -2.48
C ASP A 66 0.10 2.63 -2.84
N ILE A 67 0.66 1.42 -2.80
CA ILE A 67 -0.09 0.19 -3.09
C ILE A 67 -1.18 -0.05 -2.04
N ALA A 68 -0.88 0.13 -0.75
CA ALA A 68 -1.85 -0.04 0.31
C ALA A 68 -2.99 0.98 0.20
N TYR A 69 -2.67 2.23 -0.12
CA TYR A 69 -3.66 3.27 -0.36
C TYR A 69 -4.58 2.91 -1.53
N LYS A 70 -4.01 2.51 -2.67
CA LYS A 70 -4.79 2.07 -3.84
C LYS A 70 -5.68 0.88 -3.54
N ALA A 71 -5.17 -0.12 -2.81
CA ALA A 71 -5.94 -1.30 -2.43
C ALA A 71 -7.18 -0.93 -1.59
N VAL A 72 -7.04 0.04 -0.69
CA VAL A 72 -8.09 0.45 0.25
C VAL A 72 -9.05 1.47 -0.37
N ALA A 73 -8.52 2.50 -1.01
CA ALA A 73 -9.29 3.67 -1.44
C ALA A 73 -9.76 3.62 -2.90
N GLU A 74 -9.07 2.89 -3.77
CA GLU A 74 -9.37 2.85 -5.22
C GLU A 74 -9.93 1.49 -5.65
N TYR A 75 -9.31 0.39 -5.21
CA TYR A 75 -9.69 -0.96 -5.62
C TYR A 75 -10.81 -1.56 -4.75
N GLY A 76 -11.14 -0.95 -3.60
CA GLY A 76 -12.19 -1.43 -2.71
C GLY A 76 -11.92 -2.83 -2.14
N LEU A 77 -10.64 -3.19 -1.95
CA LEU A 77 -10.23 -4.53 -1.50
C LEU A 77 -10.21 -4.68 0.04
N ASN A 78 -10.69 -3.67 0.77
CA ASN A 78 -10.80 -3.70 2.22
C ASN A 78 -12.23 -4.03 2.63
N HIS A 79 -12.41 -4.98 3.56
CA HIS A 79 -13.74 -5.41 4.01
C HIS A 79 -14.49 -4.34 4.80
N THR A 80 -13.80 -3.46 5.51
CA THR A 80 -14.41 -2.38 6.31
C THR A 80 -15.02 -1.31 5.40
N ILE A 81 -14.32 -0.95 4.32
CA ILE A 81 -14.79 0.03 3.33
C ILE A 81 -15.76 -0.60 2.32
N GLY A 82 -15.48 -1.85 1.93
CA GLY A 82 -16.21 -2.55 0.87
C GLY A 82 -15.73 -2.18 -0.54
N PRO A 83 -16.43 -2.69 -1.57
CA PRO A 83 -16.04 -2.56 -2.98
C PRO A 83 -16.39 -1.18 -3.54
N VAL A 84 -15.76 -0.14 -2.98
CA VAL A 84 -16.02 1.26 -3.30
C VAL A 84 -14.73 1.94 -3.76
N SER A 85 -14.82 2.71 -4.85
CA SER A 85 -13.76 3.62 -5.30
C SER A 85 -14.05 5.03 -4.78
N LEU A 86 -13.24 5.50 -3.84
CA LEU A 86 -13.37 6.85 -3.27
C LEU A 86 -13.00 7.93 -4.28
N ALA A 87 -12.06 7.66 -5.18
CA ALA A 87 -11.70 8.58 -6.26
C ALA A 87 -12.91 8.88 -7.16
N THR A 88 -13.71 7.87 -7.48
CA THR A 88 -14.93 8.01 -8.28
C THR A 88 -16.03 8.77 -7.53
N LEU A 89 -16.13 8.57 -6.20
CA LEU A 89 -17.11 9.26 -5.36
C LEU A 89 -16.76 10.75 -5.15
N SER A 90 -15.49 11.06 -4.89
CA SER A 90 -15.03 12.44 -4.71
C SER A 90 -15.02 13.25 -6.00
N GLY A 91 -14.87 12.60 -7.16
CA GLY A 91 -14.86 13.25 -8.46
C GLY A 91 -16.23 13.66 -9.00
N GLY A 92 -17.33 13.36 -8.30
CA GLY A 92 -18.69 13.58 -8.79
C GLY A 92 -19.01 12.64 -9.95
N GLY A 93 -19.35 11.39 -9.64
CA GLY A 93 -19.78 10.40 -10.63
C GLY A 93 -20.84 10.97 -11.58
N ILE A 94 -20.57 10.91 -12.88
CA ILE A 94 -21.45 11.40 -13.94
C ILE A 94 -22.66 10.46 -14.08
N HIS A 95 -23.83 10.90 -13.63
CA HIS A 95 -25.09 10.70 -14.33
C HIS A 95 -26.04 11.85 -14.01
N GLU A 96 -26.42 12.59 -15.06
CA GLU A 96 -27.48 13.59 -15.03
C GLU A 96 -28.85 12.91 -14.84
N SER A 97 -29.23 12.61 -13.60
CA SER A 97 -30.63 12.51 -13.18
C SER A 97 -30.69 12.20 -11.68
N SER A 98 -31.45 13.01 -10.95
CA SER A 98 -31.87 12.78 -9.56
C SER A 98 -30.81 12.93 -8.45
N GLY A 99 -30.76 14.13 -7.89
CA GLY A 99 -30.58 14.33 -6.45
C GLY A 99 -29.14 14.34 -5.94
N SER A 100 -28.73 15.49 -5.42
CA SER A 100 -27.48 15.71 -4.69
C SER A 100 -27.13 14.56 -3.74
N ILE A 101 -26.09 13.80 -4.08
CA ILE A 101 -25.51 12.76 -3.24
C ILE A 101 -24.96 13.43 -1.95
N PRO A 102 -25.37 13.02 -0.73
CA PRO A 102 -25.07 13.75 0.52
C PRO A 102 -23.66 13.45 1.09
N TRP A 103 -22.67 13.18 0.25
CA TRP A 103 -21.35 12.71 0.69
C TRP A 103 -20.42 13.83 1.18
N GLY A 104 -20.79 15.09 0.94
CA GLY A 104 -19.99 16.25 1.39
C GLY A 104 -19.83 16.38 2.91
N ARG A 105 -20.70 15.74 3.72
CA ARG A 105 -20.63 15.81 5.19
C ARG A 105 -19.82 14.68 5.85
N ASP A 106 -19.67 13.54 5.17
CA ASP A 106 -19.02 12.33 5.73
C ASP A 106 -17.60 12.09 5.19
N GLN A 107 -17.13 12.96 4.29
CA GLN A 107 -15.82 12.88 3.65
C GLN A 107 -14.66 12.80 4.66
N GLY A 108 -14.72 13.55 5.76
CA GLY A 108 -13.68 13.54 6.79
C GLY A 108 -13.60 12.20 7.53
N HIS A 109 -14.74 11.57 7.81
CA HIS A 109 -14.79 10.27 8.47
C HIS A 109 -14.21 9.17 7.56
N LEU A 110 -14.52 9.23 6.27
CA LEU A 110 -14.00 8.29 5.28
C LEU A 110 -12.49 8.40 5.11
N VAL A 111 -11.93 9.62 5.05
CA VAL A 111 -10.48 9.81 4.97
C VAL A 111 -9.78 9.20 6.19
N ASN A 112 -10.30 9.45 7.39
CA ASN A 112 -9.74 8.88 8.63
C ASN A 112 -9.82 7.34 8.63
N LEU A 113 -10.93 6.80 8.13
CA LEU A 113 -11.15 5.36 8.03
C LEU A 113 -10.17 4.74 7.04
N VAL A 114 -10.01 5.32 5.84
CA VAL A 114 -9.00 4.89 4.85
C VAL A 114 -7.61 4.90 5.47
N GLN A 115 -7.23 6.01 6.10
CA GLN A 115 -5.91 6.14 6.71
C GLN A 115 -5.68 5.05 7.76
N ARG A 116 -6.67 4.79 8.62
CA ARG A 116 -6.62 3.71 9.61
C ARG A 116 -6.41 2.34 8.95
N GLU A 117 -7.19 2.03 7.92
CA GLU A 117 -7.12 0.74 7.23
C GLU A 117 -5.81 0.54 6.46
N VAL A 118 -5.27 1.61 5.87
CA VAL A 118 -3.94 1.60 5.22
C VAL A 118 -2.84 1.31 6.24
N ILE A 119 -2.86 1.99 7.39
CA ILE A 119 -1.90 1.76 8.47
C ILE A 119 -2.00 0.32 8.97
N ALA A 120 -3.22 -0.18 9.21
CA ALA A 120 -3.45 -1.55 9.68
C ALA A 120 -2.92 -2.58 8.67
N LEU A 121 -3.14 -2.35 7.37
CA LEU A 121 -2.65 -3.22 6.31
C LEU A 121 -1.12 -3.28 6.29
N LEU A 122 -0.44 -2.13 6.34
CA LEU A 122 1.03 -2.05 6.36
C LEU A 122 1.61 -2.70 7.62
N GLN A 123 1.02 -2.45 8.79
CA GLN A 123 1.44 -3.09 10.05
C GLN A 123 1.31 -4.61 9.98
N SER A 124 0.18 -5.12 9.46
CA SER A 124 -0.03 -6.56 9.31
C SER A 124 1.04 -7.22 8.41
N ALA A 125 1.45 -6.53 7.34
CA ALA A 125 2.48 -7.02 6.42
C ALA A 125 3.89 -6.99 7.07
N LEU A 126 4.18 -5.96 7.87
CA LEU A 126 5.44 -5.84 8.60
C LEU A 126 5.58 -6.93 9.68
N ASP A 127 4.50 -7.20 10.42
CA ASP A 127 4.46 -8.24 11.44
C ASP A 127 4.54 -9.66 10.88
N ALA A 128 3.95 -9.88 9.69
CA ALA A 128 4.02 -11.17 9.00
C ALA A 128 5.48 -11.59 8.71
N LYS A 129 6.40 -10.64 8.54
CA LYS A 129 7.84 -10.92 8.40
C LYS A 129 8.53 -11.19 9.73
N LYS A 130 8.15 -10.50 10.80
CA LYS A 130 8.74 -10.71 12.14
C LYS A 130 8.45 -12.10 12.70
N LYS A 131 7.26 -12.64 12.46
CA LYS A 131 6.81 -13.96 12.98
C LYS A 131 7.39 -15.19 12.25
N ARG A 132 8.09 -15.00 11.12
CA ARG A 132 8.66 -16.10 10.32
C ARG A 132 10.15 -16.37 10.62
N LYS A 133 10.70 -15.77 11.68
CA LYS A 133 12.05 -16.05 12.22
C LYS A 133 11.91 -16.71 13.58
#